data_AF-A0A8J7CJ56-F1
#
_entry.id   AF-A0A8J7CJ56-F1
#
_cell.length_a   1.000
_cell.length_b   1.000
_cell.length_c   1.000
_cell.angle_alpha   90.00
_cell.angle_beta   90.00
_cell.angle_gamma   90.00
#
_symmetry.space_group_name_H-M   'P 1'
#
loop_
_entity.id
_entity.type
_entity.pdbx_description
1 polymer ?
#
loop_
_entity_poly.entity_id
_entity_poly.type
_entity_poly.pdbx_seq_one_letter_code
_entity_poly.pdbx_strand_id
1 'polypeptide(L)'
;ALLPAAMLAGLAALARRHRGWAQAVRRAWGAPFARQAFLSLAIALLTIGAFAAAARATGTTLTAAGAALAVPLILAAMLLPLSSGGWGWREGAAAAVFPLIGQDPAAGLSASIAYGLACLAAALPGAASPLWRDPRPPLVRDRN
;
A
#
# COMPACT_ATOMS: atom_id res chain seq x y z
N ALA A 1 -4.39 -26.31 -12.06
CA ALA A 1 -3.93 -27.00 -10.83
C ALA A 1 -3.00 -26.16 -9.93
N LEU A 2 -2.34 -25.09 -10.42
CA LEU A 2 -1.38 -24.28 -9.62
C LEU A 2 -2.02 -23.20 -8.73
N LEU A 3 -3.19 -22.69 -9.11
CA LEU A 3 -3.97 -21.68 -8.35
C LEU A 3 -4.40 -22.12 -6.93
N PRO A 4 -4.93 -23.35 -6.70
CA PRO A 4 -5.33 -23.77 -5.36
C PRO A 4 -4.13 -23.98 -4.42
N ALA A 5 -2.99 -24.42 -4.94
CA ALA A 5 -1.76 -24.60 -4.14
C ALA A 5 -1.17 -23.27 -3.66
N ALA A 6 -1.17 -22.24 -4.52
CA ALA A 6 -0.74 -20.89 -4.16
C ALA A 6 -1.71 -20.23 -3.16
N MET A 7 -3.02 -20.45 -3.31
CA MET A 7 -4.04 -19.94 -2.40
C MET A 7 -3.96 -20.61 -1.01
N LEU A 8 -3.75 -21.92 -0.96
CA LEU A 8 -3.53 -22.66 0.29
C LEU A 8 -2.20 -22.29 0.96
N ALA A 9 -1.13 -22.04 0.19
CA ALA A 9 0.13 -21.51 0.71
C ALA A 9 -0.01 -20.09 1.27
N GLY A 10 -0.80 -19.23 0.61
CA GLY A 10 -1.16 -17.90 1.08
C GLY A 10 -1.98 -17.91 2.37
N LEU A 11 -2.98 -18.80 2.47
CA LEU A 11 -3.79 -19.01 3.67
C LEU A 11 -2.98 -19.63 4.81
N ALA A 12 -2.06 -20.57 4.54
CA ALA A 12 -1.16 -21.14 5.53
C ALA A 12 -0.09 -20.13 6.01
N ALA A 13 0.35 -19.21 5.15
CA ALA A 13 1.18 -18.08 5.55
C ALA A 13 0.40 -17.07 6.41
N LEU A 14 -0.88 -16.83 6.08
CA LEU A 14 -1.80 -16.00 6.88
C LEU A 14 -2.07 -16.62 8.26
N ALA A 15 -2.24 -17.94 8.33
CA ALA A 15 -2.45 -18.69 9.57
C ALA A 15 -1.19 -18.71 10.47
N ARG A 16 0.03 -18.82 9.90
CA ARG A 16 1.28 -18.72 10.67
C ARG A 16 1.57 -17.30 11.16
N ARG A 17 1.06 -16.27 10.46
CA ARG A 17 1.13 -14.84 10.83
C ARG A 17 0.23 -14.48 12.03
N HIS A 18 -0.73 -15.32 12.39
CA HIS A 18 -1.72 -15.07 13.44
C HIS A 18 -1.12 -14.90 14.85
N ARG A 19 0.02 -15.54 15.16
CA ARG A 19 0.74 -15.37 16.44
C ARG A 19 1.44 -14.01 16.57
N GLY A 20 1.93 -13.46 15.46
CA GLY A 20 2.55 -12.12 15.43
C GLY A 20 1.51 -11.00 15.43
N TRP A 21 0.31 -11.25 14.91
CA TRP A 21 -0.75 -10.25 14.81
C TRP A 21 -1.27 -9.80 16.18
N ALA A 22 -1.54 -10.76 17.08
CA ALA A 22 -1.95 -10.43 18.45
C ALA A 22 -0.88 -9.62 19.21
N GLN A 23 0.41 -9.93 19.01
CA GLN A 23 1.51 -9.14 19.58
C GLN A 23 1.63 -7.75 18.94
N ALA A 24 1.45 -7.63 17.63
CA ALA A 24 1.47 -6.35 16.92
C ALA A 24 0.31 -5.44 17.37
N VAL A 25 -0.90 -5.99 17.48
CA VAL A 25 -2.09 -5.26 17.98
C VAL A 25 -1.86 -4.79 19.42
N ARG A 26 -1.39 -5.67 20.33
CA ARG A 26 -1.07 -5.27 21.71
C ARG A 26 0.00 -4.19 21.79
N ARG A 27 1.06 -4.28 20.98
CA ARG A 27 2.11 -3.26 20.91
C ARG A 27 1.60 -1.94 20.35
N ALA A 28 0.73 -1.97 19.35
CA ALA A 28 0.12 -0.77 18.78
C ALA A 28 -0.81 -0.09 19.79
N TRP A 29 -1.59 -0.87 20.55
CA TRP A 29 -2.48 -0.33 21.58
C TRP A 29 -1.73 0.22 22.81
N GLY A 30 -0.56 -0.35 23.12
CA GLY A 30 0.32 0.13 24.19
C GLY A 30 1.32 1.22 23.75
N ALA A 31 1.36 1.60 22.48
CA ALA A 31 2.26 2.64 21.99
C ALA A 31 1.75 4.04 22.41
N PRO A 32 2.64 5.02 22.64
CA PRO A 32 2.22 6.38 22.93
C PRO A 32 1.37 6.93 21.77
N PHE A 33 0.15 7.39 22.08
CA PHE A 33 -0.80 7.91 21.09
C PHE A 33 -0.17 8.95 20.16
N ALA A 34 0.65 9.86 20.72
CA ALA A 34 1.36 10.88 19.95
C ALA A 34 2.28 10.30 18.87
N ARG A 35 3.02 9.21 19.18
CA ARG A 35 3.90 8.54 18.21
C ARG A 35 3.09 7.87 17.12
N GLN A 36 1.98 7.23 17.48
CA GLN A 36 1.10 6.57 16.52
C GLN A 36 0.44 7.59 15.59
N ALA A 37 -0.09 8.68 16.14
CA ALA A 37 -0.67 9.79 15.38
C ALA A 37 0.35 10.42 14.43
N PHE A 38 1.57 10.70 14.92
CA PHE A 38 2.65 11.26 14.11
C PHE A 38 3.02 10.34 12.93
N LEU A 39 3.24 9.05 13.18
CA LEU A 39 3.57 8.10 12.12
C LEU A 39 2.43 7.95 11.12
N SER A 40 1.19 7.94 11.58
CA SER A 40 0.01 7.82 10.71
C SER A 40 -0.13 9.05 9.81
N LEU A 41 0.07 10.24 10.38
CA LEU A 41 0.06 11.49 9.63
C LEU A 41 1.23 11.54 8.64
N ALA A 42 2.43 11.16 9.05
CA ALA A 42 3.60 11.11 8.18
C ALA A 42 3.38 10.17 6.99
N ILE A 43 2.82 8.98 7.23
CA ILE A 43 2.48 8.03 6.16
C ILE A 43 1.44 8.65 5.22
N ALA A 44 0.38 9.28 5.75
CA ALA A 44 -0.64 9.91 4.93
C ALA A 44 -0.05 11.03 4.04
N LEU A 45 0.76 11.92 4.61
CA LEU A 45 1.41 13.01 3.88
C LEU A 45 2.39 12.50 2.83
N LEU A 46 3.20 11.49 3.14
CA LEU A 46 4.11 10.87 2.18
C LEU A 46 3.35 10.19 1.04
N THR A 47 2.22 9.56 1.35
CA THR A 47 1.36 8.92 0.34
C THR A 47 0.75 9.98 -0.60
N ILE A 48 0.25 11.09 -0.05
CA ILE A 48 -0.25 12.22 -0.85
C ILE A 48 0.89 12.81 -1.71
N GLY A 49 2.06 13.01 -1.11
CA GLY A 49 3.25 13.52 -1.79
C GLY A 49 3.72 12.62 -2.94
N ALA A 50 3.67 11.31 -2.76
CA ALA A 50 4.03 10.33 -3.79
C ALA A 50 3.07 10.39 -4.98
N PHE A 51 1.76 10.49 -4.73
CA PHE A 51 0.79 10.67 -5.81
C PHE A 51 0.95 12.02 -6.51
N ALA A 52 1.17 13.11 -5.76
CA ALA A 52 1.43 14.42 -6.33
C ALA A 52 2.73 14.45 -7.18
N ALA A 53 3.76 13.71 -6.75
CA ALA A 53 4.98 13.52 -7.54
C ALA A 53 4.70 12.73 -8.84
N ALA A 54 3.87 11.70 -8.79
CA ALA A 54 3.43 10.97 -9.98
C ALA A 54 2.63 11.87 -10.94
N ALA A 55 1.71 12.67 -10.42
CA ALA A 55 0.97 13.66 -11.22
C ALA A 55 1.92 14.66 -11.89
N ARG A 56 2.92 15.17 -11.17
CA ARG A 56 3.94 16.04 -11.75
C ARG A 56 4.76 15.34 -12.83
N ALA A 57 5.13 14.08 -12.62
CA ALA A 57 5.87 13.28 -13.60
C ALA A 57 5.05 13.03 -14.89
N THR A 58 3.72 12.99 -14.79
CA THR A 58 2.81 12.88 -15.94
C THR A 58 2.37 14.23 -16.52
N GLY A 59 2.97 15.34 -16.06
CA GLY A 59 2.73 16.69 -16.60
C GLY A 59 1.65 17.51 -15.91
N THR A 60 1.13 17.07 -14.75
CA THR A 60 0.07 17.76 -14.00
C THR A 60 0.57 18.29 -12.66
N THR A 61 0.51 19.60 -12.48
CA THR A 61 0.86 20.24 -11.20
C THR A 61 -0.37 20.45 -10.34
N LEU A 62 -0.49 19.65 -9.27
CA LEU A 62 -1.54 19.83 -8.26
C LEU A 62 -1.14 20.91 -7.25
N THR A 63 -2.08 21.78 -6.90
CA THR A 63 -1.90 22.68 -5.74
C THR A 63 -1.88 21.87 -4.45
N ALA A 64 -1.30 22.42 -3.37
CA ALA A 64 -1.25 21.72 -2.08
C ALA A 64 -2.67 21.36 -1.58
N ALA A 65 -3.63 22.28 -1.70
CA ALA A 65 -5.03 22.04 -1.34
C ALA A 65 -5.69 20.99 -2.26
N GLY A 66 -5.44 21.07 -3.57
CA GLY A 66 -5.96 20.09 -4.53
C GLY A 66 -5.45 18.68 -4.23
N ALA A 67 -4.16 18.53 -3.94
CA ALA A 67 -3.58 17.25 -3.56
C ALA A 67 -4.13 16.75 -2.21
N ALA A 68 -4.25 17.63 -1.21
CA ALA A 68 -4.72 17.27 0.13
C ALA A 68 -6.19 16.82 0.16
N LEU A 69 -7.02 17.26 -0.79
CA LEU A 69 -8.44 16.87 -0.88
C LEU A 69 -8.66 15.73 -1.89
N ALA A 70 -8.12 15.86 -3.10
CA ALA A 70 -8.37 14.89 -4.17
C ALA A 70 -7.69 13.56 -3.91
N VAL A 71 -6.42 13.55 -3.48
CA VAL A 71 -5.64 12.31 -3.38
C VAL A 71 -6.20 11.36 -2.32
N PRO A 72 -6.52 11.80 -1.08
CA PRO A 72 -7.14 10.91 -0.10
C PRO A 72 -8.45 10.31 -0.61
N LEU A 73 -9.28 11.09 -1.32
CA LEU A 73 -10.53 10.60 -1.89
C LEU A 73 -10.29 9.52 -2.96
N ILE A 74 -9.33 9.75 -3.85
CA ILE A 74 -8.94 8.78 -4.90
C ILE A 74 -8.39 7.50 -4.27
N LEU A 75 -7.50 7.61 -3.29
CA LEU A 75 -6.88 6.45 -2.64
C LEU A 75 -7.85 5.71 -1.72
N ALA A 76 -8.82 6.41 -1.12
CA ALA A 76 -9.88 5.79 -0.33
C ALA A 76 -10.77 4.86 -1.18
N ALA A 77 -10.88 5.07 -2.49
CA ALA A 77 -11.56 4.15 -3.40
C ALA A 77 -10.94 2.74 -3.38
N MET A 78 -9.64 2.62 -3.06
CA MET A 78 -8.95 1.34 -2.91
C MET A 78 -9.37 0.57 -1.65
N LEU A 79 -10.08 1.21 -0.71
CA LEU A 79 -10.58 0.57 0.51
C LEU A 79 -11.80 -0.32 0.23
N LEU A 80 -12.45 -0.13 -0.92
CA LEU A 80 -13.51 -1.01 -1.38
C LEU A 80 -12.89 -2.39 -1.71
N PRO A 81 -13.35 -3.49 -1.09
CA PRO A 81 -12.79 -4.83 -1.28
C PRO A 81 -13.26 -5.46 -2.61
N LEU A 82 -13.30 -4.65 -3.66
CA LEU A 82 -13.81 -4.98 -4.98
C LEU A 82 -12.67 -5.09 -6.01
N SER A 83 -11.42 -4.78 -5.64
CA SER A 83 -10.25 -4.98 -6.52
C SER A 83 -9.00 -5.47 -5.80
N SER A 84 -8.11 -6.10 -6.57
CA SER A 84 -6.80 -6.56 -6.12
C SER A 84 -5.82 -5.39 -6.09
N GLY A 85 -5.42 -4.96 -4.89
CA GLY A 85 -4.43 -3.89 -4.71
C GLY A 85 -4.89 -2.51 -5.19
N GLY A 86 -6.20 -2.29 -5.36
CA GLY A 86 -6.78 -1.00 -5.71
C GLY A 86 -6.68 -0.59 -7.18
N TRP A 87 -6.18 -1.47 -8.07
CA TRP A 87 -6.21 -1.28 -9.53
C TRP A 87 -7.67 -1.30 -10.03
N GLY A 88 -7.98 -0.49 -11.04
CA GLY A 88 -9.32 -0.19 -11.54
C GLY A 88 -10.03 0.91 -10.76
N TRP A 89 -10.24 0.73 -9.46
CA TRP A 89 -10.97 1.70 -8.63
C TRP A 89 -10.23 3.02 -8.44
N ARG A 90 -8.91 2.98 -8.25
CA ARG A 90 -8.10 4.20 -8.15
C ARG A 90 -8.11 4.96 -9.47
N GLU A 91 -8.03 4.28 -10.59
CA GLU A 91 -8.05 4.84 -11.94
C GLU A 91 -9.40 5.50 -12.25
N GLY A 92 -10.50 4.81 -11.97
CA GLY A 92 -11.85 5.37 -12.10
C GLY A 92 -12.08 6.55 -11.17
N ALA A 93 -11.65 6.46 -9.91
CA ALA A 93 -11.75 7.57 -8.97
C ALA A 93 -10.88 8.76 -9.40
N ALA A 94 -9.67 8.53 -9.90
CA ALA A 94 -8.82 9.60 -10.41
C ALA A 94 -9.44 10.30 -11.62
N ALA A 95 -9.99 9.55 -12.57
CA ALA A 95 -10.71 10.10 -13.72
C ALA A 95 -11.97 10.89 -13.31
N ALA A 96 -12.65 10.48 -12.22
CA ALA A 96 -13.83 11.17 -11.71
C ALA A 96 -13.51 12.43 -10.88
N VAL A 97 -12.42 12.40 -10.09
CA VAL A 97 -12.08 13.46 -9.14
C VAL A 97 -11.25 14.58 -9.77
N PHE A 98 -10.37 14.28 -10.75
CA PHE A 98 -9.54 15.30 -11.40
C PHE A 98 -10.36 16.44 -12.06
N PRO A 99 -11.49 16.16 -12.75
CA PRO A 99 -12.35 17.20 -13.29
C PRO A 99 -12.91 18.16 -12.21
N LEU A 100 -13.15 17.66 -11.00
CA LEU A 100 -13.66 18.47 -9.88
C LEU A 100 -12.66 19.52 -9.40
N ILE A 101 -11.36 19.32 -9.68
CA ILE A 101 -10.29 20.27 -9.37
C ILE A 101 -9.79 21.00 -10.63
N GLY A 102 -10.57 20.99 -11.72
CA GLY A 102 -10.25 21.69 -12.97
C GLY A 102 -9.15 21.04 -13.80
N GLN A 103 -8.89 19.73 -13.60
CA GLN A 103 -7.89 18.98 -14.35
C GLN A 103 -8.54 17.96 -15.29
N ASP A 104 -7.79 17.55 -16.32
CA ASP A 104 -8.28 16.57 -17.30
C ASP A 104 -8.46 15.16 -16.68
N PRO A 105 -9.54 14.41 -17.00
CA PRO A 105 -9.72 13.03 -16.53
C PRO A 105 -8.56 12.10 -16.91
N ALA A 106 -8.01 12.21 -18.12
CA ALA A 106 -6.91 11.39 -18.60
C ALA A 106 -5.59 11.73 -17.88
N ALA A 107 -5.43 12.98 -17.44
CA ALA A 107 -4.32 13.34 -16.56
C ALA A 107 -4.41 12.63 -15.20
N GLY A 108 -5.61 12.53 -14.63
CA GLY A 108 -5.86 11.76 -13.41
C GLY A 108 -5.56 10.28 -13.56
N LEU A 109 -6.02 9.68 -14.66
CA LEU A 109 -5.72 8.30 -15.00
C LEU A 109 -4.20 8.05 -15.14
N SER A 110 -3.51 8.94 -15.85
CA SER A 110 -2.05 8.85 -16.05
C SER A 110 -1.28 8.93 -14.73
N ALA A 111 -1.62 9.91 -13.89
CA ALA A 111 -1.03 10.09 -12.56
C ALA A 111 -1.25 8.85 -11.67
N SER A 112 -2.46 8.29 -11.72
CA SER A 112 -2.86 7.08 -10.99
C SER A 112 -2.02 5.87 -11.39
N ILE A 113 -1.87 5.62 -12.70
CA ILE A 113 -1.06 4.52 -13.22
C ILE A 113 0.42 4.70 -12.83
N ALA A 114 0.97 5.90 -13.03
CA ALA A 114 2.35 6.20 -12.67
C ALA A 114 2.62 5.97 -11.17
N TYR A 115 1.71 6.43 -10.31
CA TYR A 115 1.76 6.17 -8.87
C TYR A 115 1.72 4.67 -8.55
N GLY A 116 0.84 3.90 -9.21
CA GLY A 116 0.76 2.45 -9.04
C GLY A 116 2.05 1.71 -9.41
N LEU A 117 2.64 2.05 -10.55
CA LEU A 117 3.91 1.47 -11.00
C LEU A 117 5.05 1.82 -10.04
N ALA A 118 5.12 3.07 -9.56
CA ALA A 118 6.10 3.49 -8.57
C ALA A 118 5.97 2.69 -7.26
N CYS A 119 4.74 2.47 -6.78
CA CYS A 119 4.49 1.65 -5.59
C CYS A 119 4.88 0.18 -5.79
N LEU A 120 4.63 -0.39 -6.98
CA LEU A 120 5.08 -1.75 -7.30
C LEU A 120 6.61 -1.85 -7.30
N ALA A 121 7.29 -0.88 -7.89
CA ALA A 121 8.75 -0.81 -7.88
C ALA A 121 9.31 -0.68 -6.45
N ALA A 122 8.69 0.16 -5.61
CA ALA A 122 9.07 0.34 -4.21
C ALA A 122 8.87 -0.92 -3.36
N ALA A 123 7.97 -1.83 -3.76
CA ALA A 123 7.72 -3.08 -3.05
C ALA A 123 8.71 -4.21 -3.40
N LEU A 124 9.52 -4.07 -4.47
CA LEU A 124 10.45 -5.11 -4.94
C LEU A 124 11.44 -5.62 -3.88
N PRO A 125 12.06 -4.78 -3.02
CA PRO A 125 12.97 -5.27 -1.98
C PRO A 125 12.29 -6.24 -1.01
N GLY A 126 11.01 -6.00 -0.69
CA GLY A 126 10.22 -6.89 0.15
C GLY A 126 9.97 -8.26 -0.51
N ALA A 127 9.70 -8.25 -1.81
CA ALA A 127 9.52 -9.48 -2.61
C ALA A 127 10.81 -10.30 -2.73
N ALA A 128 11.98 -9.65 -2.75
CA ALA A 128 13.27 -10.32 -2.80
C ALA A 128 13.69 -10.95 -1.44
N SER A 129 13.12 -10.49 -0.31
CA SER A 129 13.54 -10.92 1.03
C SER A 129 13.58 -12.45 1.29
N PRO A 130 12.72 -13.32 0.72
CA PRO A 130 12.82 -14.76 0.91
C PRO A 130 14.06 -15.37 0.26
N LEU A 131 14.58 -14.77 -0.80
CA LEU A 131 15.78 -15.24 -1.51
C LEU A 131 17.06 -14.98 -0.70
N TRP A 132 16.99 -14.15 0.34
CA TRP A 132 18.12 -13.67 1.15
C TRP A 132 18.12 -14.30 2.54
N ARG A 133 17.13 -15.14 2.85
CA ARG A 133 17.00 -15.81 4.14
C ARG A 133 17.66 -17.18 4.05
N ASP A 134 18.83 -17.32 4.65
CA ASP A 134 19.45 -18.63 4.85
C ASP A 134 18.49 -19.57 5.60
N PRO A 135 18.26 -20.81 5.11
CA PRO A 135 17.51 -21.81 5.84
C PRO A 135 18.17 -22.03 7.21
N ARG A 136 17.53 -21.61 8.30
CA ARG A 136 18.04 -21.90 9.64
C ARG A 136 18.12 -23.42 9.80
N PRO A 137 19.27 -24.00 10.18
CA PRO A 137 19.36 -25.43 10.44
C PRO A 137 18.39 -25.81 11.56
N PRO A 138 17.74 -26.98 11.48
CA PRO A 138 16.81 -27.42 12.51
C PRO A 138 17.53 -27.47 13.86
N LEU A 139 16.93 -26.86 14.88
CA LEU A 139 17.43 -26.93 16.25
C LEU A 139 17.49 -28.40 16.66
N VAL A 140 18.70 -28.95 16.80
CA VAL A 140 18.92 -30.23 17.47
C VAL A 140 18.40 -30.04 18.88
N ARG A 141 17.25 -30.67 19.14
CA ARG A 141 16.62 -30.67 20.46
C ARG A 141 17.40 -31.66 21.28
N ASP A 142 18.45 -31.19 21.95
CA ASP A 142 19.14 -31.97 22.97
C ASP A 142 18.11 -32.32 24.05
N ARG A 143 17.68 -33.58 24.02
CA ARG A 143 16.95 -34.23 25.10
C ARG A 143 18.01 -34.60 26.15
N ASN A 144 18.01 -33.87 27.26
CA ASN A 144 18.51 -34.37 28.54
C ASN A 144 17.36 -34.30 29.54
#